data_AF-A0A109JZW6-F1
#
_entry.id   AF-A0A109JZW6-F1
#
_cell.length_a   1.000
_cell.length_b   1.000
_cell.length_c   1.000
_cell.angle_alpha   90.00
_cell.angle_beta   90.00
_cell.angle_gamma   90.00
#
_symmetry.space_group_name_H-M   'P 1'
#
loop_
_entity.id
_entity.type
_entity.pdbx_description
1 polymer ?
#
loop_
_entity_poly.entity_id
_entity_poly.type
_entity_poly.pdbx_seq_one_letter_code
_entity_poly.pdbx_strand_id
1 'polypeptide(L)'
;MRTFSSQDLQQQSGEIQRAAVSGPVIIMNHGKPRSIVMSVDEYRRIKQKAGEEVAPELERPRPVVRRVPMRDPLGYATSDLKSLALSMADAALSGRNKEAVRAEIAAVERRLGMK
;
A
#
# COMPACT_ATOMS: atom_id res chain seq x y z
N MET A 1 24.18 -6.32 18.01
CA MET A 1 23.56 -5.08 18.51
C MET A 1 24.67 -4.08 18.76
N ARG A 2 24.61 -2.87 18.18
CA ARG A 2 25.67 -1.85 18.33
C ARG A 2 25.30 -0.88 19.44
N THR A 3 26.31 -0.32 20.09
CA THR A 3 26.15 0.61 21.21
C THR A 3 26.93 1.87 20.91
N PHE A 4 26.31 3.02 21.14
CA PHE A 4 26.89 4.35 20.93
C PHE A 4 26.72 5.19 22.18
N SER A 5 27.64 6.12 22.42
CA SER A 5 27.49 7.12 23.47
C SER A 5 26.57 8.26 23.04
N SER A 6 26.17 9.09 24.00
CA SER A 6 25.42 10.32 23.70
C SER A 6 26.26 11.33 22.89
N GLN A 7 27.59 11.27 23.00
CA GLN A 7 28.50 12.08 22.19
C GLN A 7 28.52 11.60 20.74
N ASP A 8 28.59 10.28 20.53
CA ASP A 8 28.52 9.69 19.19
C ASP A 8 27.20 10.02 18.50
N LEU A 9 26.09 10.08 19.26
CA LEU A 9 24.80 10.50 18.72
C LEU A 9 24.84 11.91 18.12
N GLN A 10 25.59 12.83 18.74
CA GLN A 10 25.73 14.20 18.25
C GLN A 10 26.70 14.29 17.06
N GLN A 11 27.81 13.56 17.10
CA GLN A 11 28.89 13.67 16.11
C GLN A 11 28.71 12.76 14.88
N GLN A 12 28.02 11.63 15.05
CA GLN A 12 27.94 10.54 14.07
C GLN A 12 26.49 10.10 13.81
N SER A 13 25.54 11.03 13.87
CA SER A 13 24.11 10.76 13.69
C SER A 13 23.80 9.96 12.41
N GLY A 14 24.47 10.27 11.29
CA GLY A 14 24.29 9.56 10.03
C GLY A 14 24.75 8.09 10.07
N GLU A 15 25.84 7.79 10.79
CA GLU A 15 26.28 6.39 10.96
C GLU A 15 25.31 5.61 11.83
N ILE A 16 24.83 6.23 12.91
CA ILE A 16 23.86 5.64 13.83
C ILE A 16 22.55 5.34 13.11
N GLN A 17 22.07 6.24 12.25
CA GLN A 17 20.89 5.99 11.42
C GLN A 17 21.09 4.80 10.47
N ARG A 18 22.23 4.72 9.77
CA ARG A 18 22.55 3.56 8.91
C ARG A 18 22.61 2.26 9.70
N ALA A 19 23.20 2.29 10.89
CA ALA A 19 23.25 1.14 11.78
C ALA A 19 21.84 0.72 12.23
N ALA A 20 20.98 1.68 12.58
CA ALA A 20 19.60 1.48 13.00
C ALA A 20 18.69 0.85 11.92
N VAL A 21 19.00 1.06 10.64
CA VAL A 21 18.33 0.38 9.52
C VAL A 21 18.68 -1.11 9.50
N SER A 22 19.94 -1.46 9.78
CA SER A 22 20.40 -2.86 9.81
C SER A 22 19.92 -3.60 11.06
N GLY A 23 19.70 -2.89 12.16
CA GLY A 23 19.10 -3.43 13.37
C GLY A 23 19.14 -2.45 14.54
N PRO A 24 18.45 -2.74 15.64
CA PRO A 24 18.40 -1.84 16.80
C PRO A 24 19.78 -1.51 17.37
N VAL A 25 19.99 -0.25 17.72
CA VAL A 25 21.22 0.26 18.36
C VAL A 25 20.90 0.93 19.68
N ILE A 26 21.78 0.77 20.67
CA ILE A 26 21.61 1.31 22.01
C ILE A 26 22.38 2.63 22.12
N ILE A 27 21.74 3.65 22.68
CA ILE A 27 22.39 4.90 23.07
C ILE A 27 22.61 4.88 24.58
N MET A 28 23.88 5.04 24.96
CA MET A 28 24.34 5.10 26.34
C MET A 28 24.48 6.54 26.78
N ASN A 29 24.17 6.79 28.05
CA ASN A 29 24.48 8.04 28.73
C ASN A 29 25.08 7.73 30.10
N HIS A 30 26.26 8.29 30.39
CA HIS A 30 27.03 8.03 31.62
C HIS A 30 27.12 6.52 31.99
N GLY A 31 27.41 5.67 31.00
CA GLY A 31 27.57 4.22 31.20
C GLY A 31 26.26 3.43 31.34
N LYS A 32 25.09 4.06 31.19
CA LYS A 32 23.78 3.39 31.27
C LYS A 32 23.02 3.46 29.94
N PRO A 33 22.31 2.39 29.53
CA PRO A 33 21.45 2.42 28.35
C PRO A 33 20.26 3.35 28.62
N ARG A 34 20.03 4.31 27.73
CA ARG A 34 18.98 5.32 27.90
C ARG A 34 17.93 5.29 26.81
N SER A 35 18.33 5.00 25.57
CA SER A 35 17.40 4.88 24.45
C SER A 35 17.88 3.85 23.43
N ILE A 36 16.96 3.43 22.58
CA ILE A 36 17.24 2.54 21.44
C ILE A 36 16.79 3.28 20.19
N VAL A 37 17.61 3.21 19.13
CA VAL A 37 17.26 3.71 17.80
C VAL A 37 17.11 2.51 16.87
N MET A 38 16.04 2.48 16.09
CA MET A 38 15.74 1.40 15.14
C MET A 38 14.91 1.96 13.99
N SER A 39 14.71 1.17 12.92
CA SER A 39 13.80 1.54 11.84
C SER A 39 12.34 1.57 12.31
N VAL A 40 11.53 2.40 11.63
CA VAL A 40 10.07 2.48 11.89
C VAL A 40 9.40 1.12 11.67
N ASP A 41 9.86 0.36 10.67
CA ASP A 41 9.30 -0.96 10.38
C ASP A 41 9.57 -1.98 11.49
N GLU A 42 10.75 -1.91 12.10
CA GLU A 42 11.10 -2.77 13.23
C GLU A 42 10.29 -2.40 14.48
N TYR A 43 10.16 -1.09 14.76
CA TYR A 43 9.28 -0.60 15.82
C TYR A 43 7.83 -1.08 15.64
N ARG A 44 7.30 -0.96 14.41
CA ARG A 44 5.96 -1.44 14.06
C ARG A 44 5.82 -2.94 14.27
N ARG A 45 6.80 -3.73 13.83
CA ARG A 45 6.82 -5.19 13.99
C ARG A 45 6.75 -5.59 15.46
N ILE A 46 7.48 -4.90 16.34
CA ILE A 46 7.48 -5.16 17.78
C ILE A 46 6.12 -4.81 18.39
N LYS A 47 5.58 -3.63 18.10
CA LYS A 47 4.24 -3.20 18.57
C LYS A 47 3.14 -4.17 18.15
N GLN A 48 3.13 -4.58 16.89
CA GLN A 48 2.16 -5.55 16.36
C GLN A 48 2.27 -6.90 17.06
N LYS A 49 3.49 -7.39 17.33
CA LYS A 49 3.69 -8.63 18.09
C LYS A 49 3.22 -8.53 19.55
N ALA A 50 3.32 -7.35 20.14
CA ALA A 50 2.82 -7.07 21.48
C ALA A 50 1.30 -6.86 21.53
N GLY A 51 0.61 -6.79 20.39
CA GLY A 51 -0.81 -6.45 20.32
C GLY A 51 -1.11 -4.99 20.67
N GLU A 52 -0.10 -4.12 20.61
CA GLU A 52 -0.24 -2.71 20.90
C GLU A 52 -0.59 -1.91 19.64
N GLU A 53 -1.38 -0.85 19.82
CA GLU A 53 -1.69 0.08 18.73
C GLU A 53 -0.42 0.80 18.24
N VAL A 54 -0.36 1.00 16.92
CA VAL A 54 0.70 1.77 16.26
C VAL A 54 0.11 3.11 15.88
N ALA A 55 0.82 4.19 16.18
CA ALA A 55 0.42 5.54 15.81
C ALA A 55 0.15 5.64 14.29
N PRO A 56 -0.94 6.32 13.86
CA PRO A 56 -1.36 6.36 12.47
C PRO A 56 -0.29 6.92 11.52
N GLU A 57 0.57 7.83 11.99
CA GLU A 57 1.68 8.41 11.23
C GLU A 57 2.78 7.39 10.90
N LEU A 58 2.83 6.28 11.65
CA LEU A 58 3.77 5.19 11.44
C LEU A 58 3.16 4.03 10.66
N GLU A 59 1.89 4.12 10.26
CA GLU A 59 1.28 3.14 9.36
C GLU A 59 1.89 3.23 7.96
N ARG A 60 2.18 2.08 7.36
CA ARG A 60 2.51 2.06 5.93
C ARG A 60 1.25 2.41 5.15
N PRO A 61 1.30 3.37 4.21
CA PRO A 61 0.18 3.60 3.31
C PRO A 61 -0.09 2.29 2.57
N ARG A 62 -1.24 1.67 2.89
CA ARG A 62 -1.68 0.47 2.19
C ARG A 62 -2.26 0.92 0.84
N PRO A 63 -1.94 0.23 -0.26
CA PRO A 63 -2.68 0.45 -1.50
C PRO A 63 -4.14 0.15 -1.22
N VAL A 64 -4.96 1.20 -1.12
CA VAL A 64 -6.40 1.06 -1.00
C VAL A 64 -6.92 0.90 -2.42
N VAL A 65 -7.44 -0.28 -2.74
CA VAL A 65 -8.21 -0.47 -3.97
C VAL A 65 -9.48 0.37 -3.82
N ARG A 66 -9.46 1.57 -4.43
CA ARG A 66 -10.66 2.37 -4.59
C ARG A 66 -11.58 1.63 -5.56
N ARG A 67 -12.49 0.83 -5.01
CA ARG A 67 -13.69 0.42 -5.74
C ARG A 67 -14.56 1.66 -5.89
N VAL A 68 -14.29 2.46 -6.90
CA VAL A 68 -15.26 3.46 -7.33
C VAL A 68 -16.49 2.65 -7.74
N PRO A 69 -17.68 2.88 -7.16
CA PRO A 69 -18.91 2.41 -7.77
C PRO A 69 -19.14 3.27 -9.01
N MET A 70 -18.25 3.17 -9.99
CA MET A 70 -18.62 3.47 -11.34
C MET A 70 -19.71 2.43 -11.59
N ARG A 71 -20.95 2.89 -11.78
CA ARG A 71 -21.97 2.05 -12.40
C ARG A 71 -21.44 1.76 -13.80
N ASP A 72 -20.51 0.83 -13.91
CA ASP A 72 -20.06 0.27 -15.16
C ASP A 72 -21.26 -0.53 -15.67
N PRO A 73 -22.00 -0.02 -16.67
CA PRO A 73 -23.19 -0.70 -17.17
C PRO A 73 -22.83 -2.05 -17.81
N LEU A 74 -21.54 -2.25 -18.11
CA LEU A 74 -20.94 -3.47 -18.62
C LEU A 74 -20.06 -4.16 -17.56
N GLY A 75 -20.13 -3.73 -16.30
CA GLY A 75 -19.25 -4.20 -15.23
C GLY A 75 -19.51 -5.65 -14.89
N TYR A 76 -18.73 -6.55 -15.49
CA TYR A 76 -18.78 -7.97 -15.17
C TYR A 76 -17.91 -8.29 -13.95
N ALA A 77 -18.29 -9.31 -13.18
CA ALA A 77 -17.48 -9.79 -12.07
C ALA A 77 -16.22 -10.50 -12.60
N THR A 78 -15.04 -9.96 -12.31
CA THR A 78 -13.75 -10.47 -12.80
C THR A 78 -13.09 -11.49 -11.88
N SER A 79 -13.73 -11.84 -10.76
CA SER A 79 -13.19 -12.82 -9.81
C SER A 79 -13.20 -14.27 -10.34
N ASP A 80 -14.07 -14.58 -11.31
CA ASP A 80 -14.13 -15.89 -11.98
C ASP A 80 -14.24 -15.69 -13.50
N LEU A 81 -13.17 -16.04 -14.20
CA LEU A 81 -13.03 -15.84 -15.65
C LEU A 81 -13.98 -16.72 -16.47
N LYS A 82 -14.36 -17.91 -15.98
CA LYS A 82 -15.23 -18.81 -16.73
C LYS A 82 -16.67 -18.32 -16.71
N SER A 83 -17.17 -17.98 -15.52
CA SER A 83 -18.51 -17.39 -15.36
C SER A 83 -18.62 -16.03 -16.06
N LEU A 84 -17.54 -15.24 -16.03
CA LEU A 84 -17.39 -14.01 -16.80
C LEU A 84 -17.62 -14.26 -18.31
N ALA A 85 -16.85 -15.15 -18.92
CA ALA A 85 -16.92 -15.41 -20.36
C ALA A 85 -18.32 -15.86 -20.81
N LEU A 86 -18.99 -16.71 -20.00
CA LEU A 86 -20.35 -17.15 -20.28
C LEU A 86 -21.36 -16.00 -20.19
N SER A 87 -21.26 -15.15 -19.16
CA SER A 87 -22.15 -13.98 -19.02
C SER A 87 -21.96 -12.95 -20.14
N MET A 88 -20.73 -12.78 -20.62
CA MET A 88 -20.42 -11.91 -21.76
C MET A 88 -21.01 -12.46 -23.06
N ALA A 89 -20.89 -13.77 -23.29
CA ALA A 89 -21.45 -14.43 -24.46
C ALA A 89 -22.98 -14.34 -24.49
N ASP A 90 -23.64 -14.58 -23.37
CA ASP A 90 -25.10 -14.43 -23.24
C ASP A 90 -25.56 -12.98 -23.50
N ALA A 91 -24.86 -11.99 -22.93
CA ALA A 91 -25.17 -10.59 -23.14
C ALA A 91 -24.98 -10.15 -24.61
N ALA A 92 -23.99 -10.72 -25.31
CA ALA A 92 -23.76 -10.48 -26.73
C ALA A 92 -24.84 -11.11 -27.61
N LEU A 93 -25.22 -12.37 -27.33
CA LEU A 93 -26.24 -13.10 -28.09
C LEU A 93 -27.64 -12.52 -27.87
N SER A 94 -27.98 -12.15 -26.65
CA SER A 94 -29.30 -11.57 -26.31
C SER A 94 -29.45 -10.11 -26.73
N GLY A 95 -28.35 -9.42 -27.01
CA GLY A 95 -28.36 -8.00 -27.41
C GLY A 95 -28.78 -7.02 -26.31
N ARG A 96 -29.00 -7.49 -25.08
CA ARG A 96 -29.45 -6.69 -23.92
C ARG A 96 -28.59 -5.47 -23.61
N ASN A 97 -27.31 -5.53 -23.95
CA ASN A 97 -26.33 -4.47 -23.66
C ASN A 97 -25.98 -3.62 -24.90
N LYS A 98 -26.68 -3.78 -26.03
CA LYS A 98 -26.32 -3.14 -27.32
C LYS A 98 -26.23 -1.62 -27.25
N GLU A 99 -27.16 -0.97 -26.55
CA GLU A 99 -27.16 0.49 -26.38
C GLU A 99 -26.02 0.96 -25.47
N ALA A 100 -25.79 0.26 -24.37
CA ALA A 100 -24.69 0.56 -23.45
C ALA A 100 -23.32 0.41 -24.14
N VAL A 101 -23.14 -0.65 -24.95
CA VAL A 101 -21.91 -0.85 -25.74
C VAL A 101 -21.70 0.27 -26.76
N ARG A 102 -22.74 0.71 -27.47
CA ARG A 102 -22.64 1.84 -28.40
C ARG A 102 -22.26 3.14 -27.69
N ALA A 103 -22.87 3.40 -26.53
CA ALA A 103 -22.56 4.59 -25.74
C ALA A 103 -21.10 4.59 -25.24
N GLU A 104 -20.59 3.42 -24.82
CA GLU A 104 -19.21 3.25 -24.36
C GLU A 104 -18.22 3.43 -25.52
N ILE A 105 -18.48 2.82 -26.68
CA ILE A 105 -17.65 3.01 -27.89
C ILE A 105 -17.57 4.50 -28.26
N ALA A 106 -18.71 5.19 -28.33
CA ALA A 106 -18.74 6.63 -28.65
C ALA A 106 -18.05 7.50 -27.59
N ALA A 107 -18.04 7.09 -26.32
CA ALA A 107 -17.29 7.77 -25.26
C ALA A 107 -15.77 7.57 -25.42
N VAL A 108 -15.34 6.35 -25.74
CA VAL A 108 -13.93 6.01 -25.98
C VAL A 108 -13.40 6.70 -27.23
N GLU A 109 -14.15 6.70 -28.33
CA GLU A 109 -13.82 7.41 -29.58
C GLU A 109 -13.58 8.90 -29.33
N ARG A 110 -14.50 9.56 -28.61
CA ARG A 110 -14.33 10.97 -28.19
C ARG A 110 -13.10 11.19 -27.32
N ARG A 111 -12.80 10.26 -26.39
CA ARG A 111 -11.62 10.35 -25.52
C ARG A 111 -10.31 10.17 -26.30
N LEU A 112 -10.31 9.33 -27.33
CA LEU A 112 -9.14 9.02 -28.16
C LEU A 112 -9.01 9.92 -29.39
N GLY A 113 -9.99 10.81 -29.65
CA GLY A 113 -9.98 11.71 -30.80
C GLY A 113 -10.22 11.02 -32.15
N MET A 114 -10.82 9.82 -32.13
CA MET A 114 -11.17 9.06 -33.32
C MET A 114 -12.59 9.47 -33.75
N LYS A 115 -12.77 9.81 -35.03
CA LYS A 115 -14.08 10.10 -35.64
C LYS A 115 -14.57 8.91 -36.44
#